data_AF-A0A9C7GE90-F1
#
_entry.id   AF-A0A9C7GE90-F1
#
_cell.length_a   1.000
_cell.length_b   1.000
_cell.length_c   1.000
_cell.angle_alpha   90.00
_cell.angle_beta   90.00
_cell.angle_gamma   90.00
#
_symmetry.space_group_name_H-M   'P 1'
#
loop_
_entity.id
_entity.type
_entity.pdbx_description
1 polymer ?
#
loop_
_entity_poly.entity_id
_entity_poly.type
_entity_poly.pdbx_seq_one_letter_code
_entity_poly.pdbx_strand_id
1 'polypeptide(L)'
;MEIEDQNDYREQLLDWCKNIYIYWDNMKPRFSKLFDIKSLDEWEESCRILMDKLESDFEVNLEDYHKATRLYEQWEILFNESKGYQENVESLERNNGSISFSY
;
A
#
# COMPACT_ATOMS: atom_id res chain seq x y z
N MET A 1 -7.46 24.44 20.88
CA MET A 1 -6.89 23.47 19.93
C MET A 1 -7.70 23.64 18.69
N GLU A 2 -7.08 24.33 17.75
CA GLU A 2 -7.70 25.25 16.79
C GLU A 2 -8.11 24.51 15.51
N ILE A 3 -9.18 24.99 14.88
CA ILE A 3 -9.74 24.45 13.64
C ILE A 3 -8.69 24.43 12.50
N GLU A 4 -7.64 25.25 12.59
CA GLU A 4 -6.48 25.25 11.69
C GLU A 4 -5.69 23.94 11.73
N ASP A 5 -5.46 23.35 12.91
CA ASP A 5 -4.75 22.06 13.01
C ASP A 5 -5.52 20.91 12.34
N GLN A 6 -6.86 20.94 12.36
CA GLN A 6 -7.68 19.91 11.72
C GLN A 6 -7.69 20.01 10.19
N ASN A 7 -7.65 21.23 9.64
CA ASN A 7 -7.58 21.43 8.19
C ASN A 7 -6.23 21.03 7.61
N ASP A 8 -5.13 21.47 8.24
CA ASP A 8 -3.78 21.05 7.84
C ASP A 8 -3.62 19.53 7.92
N TYR A 9 -4.21 18.92 8.94
CA TYR A 9 -4.19 17.47 9.13
C TYR A 9 -4.98 16.72 8.06
N ARG A 10 -6.16 17.23 7.68
CA ARG A 10 -6.98 16.68 6.59
C ARG A 10 -6.23 16.70 5.27
N GLU A 11 -5.62 17.84 4.94
CA GLU A 11 -4.87 17.99 3.70
C GLU A 11 -3.66 17.04 3.66
N GLN A 12 -2.94 16.88 4.78
CA GLN A 12 -1.85 15.90 4.89
C GLN A 12 -2.33 14.46 4.71
N LEU A 13 -3.47 14.08 5.31
CA LEU A 13 -4.01 12.72 5.19
C LEU A 13 -4.49 12.44 3.76
N LEU A 14 -5.09 13.44 3.12
CA LEU A 14 -5.56 13.36 1.75
C LEU A 14 -4.39 13.26 0.76
N ASP A 15 -3.37 14.10 0.93
CA ASP A 15 -2.14 14.05 0.12
C ASP A 15 -1.44 12.70 0.28
N TRP A 16 -1.37 12.18 1.50
CA TRP A 16 -0.84 10.87 1.77
C TRP A 16 -1.64 9.76 1.08
N CYS A 17 -2.98 9.78 1.15
CA CYS A 17 -3.82 8.77 0.47
C CYS A 17 -3.59 8.82 -1.05
N LYS A 18 -3.54 10.02 -1.63
CA LYS A 18 -3.27 10.23 -3.06
C LYS A 18 -1.90 9.68 -3.45
N ASN A 19 -0.86 9.99 -2.67
CA ASN A 19 0.48 9.50 -2.92
C ASN A 19 0.54 7.97 -2.85
N ILE A 20 -0.02 7.36 -1.80
CA ILE A 20 -0.05 5.91 -1.66
C ILE A 20 -0.85 5.23 -2.78
N TYR A 21 -1.96 5.82 -3.22
CA TYR A 21 -2.73 5.30 -4.33
C TYR A 21 -1.92 5.31 -5.64
N ILE A 22 -1.13 6.36 -5.89
CA ILE A 22 -0.22 6.40 -7.04
C ILE A 22 0.85 5.30 -6.94
N TYR A 23 1.45 5.10 -5.76
CA TYR A 23 2.40 4.01 -5.55
C TYR A 23 1.76 2.64 -5.74
N TRP A 24 0.55 2.47 -5.24
CA TRP A 24 -0.23 1.26 -5.40
C TRP A 24 -0.48 0.94 -6.87
N ASP A 25 -0.98 1.89 -7.67
CA ASP A 25 -1.26 1.67 -9.09
C ASP A 25 -0.01 1.20 -9.86
N ASN A 26 1.15 1.81 -9.56
CA ASN A 26 2.43 1.41 -10.13
C ASN A 26 2.88 0.00 -9.69
N MET A 27 2.57 -0.40 -8.45
CA MET A 27 2.94 -1.70 -7.88
C MET A 27 1.88 -2.79 -8.10
N LYS A 28 0.66 -2.42 -8.49
CA LYS A 28 -0.47 -3.30 -8.77
C LYS A 28 -0.11 -4.50 -9.65
N PRO A 29 0.63 -4.35 -10.78
CA PRO A 29 1.02 -5.51 -11.60
C PRO A 29 2.03 -6.45 -10.92
N ARG A 30 2.76 -5.99 -9.90
CA ARG A 30 3.64 -6.83 -9.07
C ARG A 30 2.84 -7.51 -7.97
N PHE A 31 1.99 -6.76 -7.28
CA PHE A 31 1.14 -7.32 -6.23
C PHE A 31 0.16 -8.37 -6.77
N SER A 32 -0.39 -8.18 -7.98
CA SER A 32 -1.30 -9.16 -8.61
C SER A 32 -0.65 -10.51 -8.91
N LYS A 33 0.69 -10.59 -8.87
CA LYS A 33 1.43 -11.85 -9.03
C LYS A 33 1.69 -12.56 -7.69
N LEU A 34 1.56 -11.84 -6.58
CA LEU A 34 1.96 -12.29 -5.24
C LEU A 34 0.76 -12.47 -4.31
N PHE A 35 -0.27 -11.68 -4.51
CA PHE A 35 -1.45 -11.62 -3.66
C PHE A 35 -2.72 -11.88 -4.46
N ASP A 36 -3.74 -12.36 -3.77
CA ASP A 36 -5.07 -12.54 -4.33
C ASP A 36 -5.63 -11.19 -4.80
N ILE A 37 -6.12 -11.17 -6.04
CA ILE A 37 -6.74 -10.00 -6.67
C ILE A 37 -7.85 -9.43 -5.79
N LYS A 38 -8.60 -10.30 -5.10
CA LYS A 38 -9.67 -9.89 -4.19
C LYS A 38 -9.18 -9.00 -3.04
N SER A 39 -8.04 -9.34 -2.43
CA SER A 39 -7.46 -8.54 -1.34
C SER A 39 -6.91 -7.21 -1.85
N LEU A 40 -6.42 -7.18 -3.09
CA LEU A 40 -5.98 -5.96 -3.75
C LEU A 40 -7.18 -5.03 -4.05
N ASP A 41 -8.27 -5.57 -4.58
CA ASP A 41 -9.50 -4.82 -4.86
C ASP A 41 -10.13 -4.29 -3.55
N GLU A 42 -10.17 -5.09 -2.47
CA GLU A 42 -10.67 -4.66 -1.16
C GLU A 42 -9.87 -3.50 -0.57
N TRP A 43 -8.54 -3.53 -0.71
CA TRP A 43 -7.67 -2.43 -0.27
C TRP A 43 -7.89 -1.18 -1.14
N GLU A 44 -7.96 -1.34 -2.46
CA GLU A 44 -8.18 -0.24 -3.40
C GLU A 44 -9.53 0.46 -3.15
N GLU A 45 -10.58 -0.33 -2.98
CA GLU A 45 -11.92 0.18 -2.68
C GLU A 45 -11.93 0.94 -1.35
N SER A 46 -11.30 0.38 -0.31
CA SER A 46 -11.21 1.02 1.00
C SER A 46 -10.42 2.33 0.98
N CYS A 47 -9.30 2.38 0.24
CA CYS A 47 -8.50 3.59 0.06
C CYS A 47 -9.28 4.67 -0.70
N ARG A 48 -10.00 4.28 -1.75
CA ARG A 48 -10.84 5.18 -2.54
C ARG A 48 -12.02 5.74 -1.73
N ILE A 49 -12.69 4.91 -0.93
CA ILE A 49 -13.78 5.35 -0.04
C ILE A 49 -13.26 6.36 0.97
N LEU A 50 -12.08 6.11 1.56
CA LEU A 50 -11.46 7.04 2.49
C LEU A 50 -11.10 8.37 1.80
N MET A 51 -10.51 8.34 0.61
CA MET A 51 -10.23 9.56 -0.18
C MET A 51 -11.48 10.36 -0.48
N ASP A 52 -12.53 9.71 -1.00
CA ASP A 52 -13.79 10.38 -1.37
C ASP A 52 -14.42 11.05 -0.14
N LYS A 53 -14.38 10.36 1.00
CA LYS A 53 -14.83 10.90 2.28
C LYS A 53 -13.96 12.08 2.73
N LEU A 54 -12.63 11.98 2.63
CA LEU A 54 -11.73 13.08 2.96
C LEU A 54 -11.91 14.28 2.02
N GLU A 55 -12.26 14.10 0.74
CA GLU A 55 -12.53 15.20 -0.19
C GLU A 55 -13.90 15.83 0.04
N SER A 56 -14.93 15.04 0.36
CA SER A 56 -16.30 15.51 0.54
C SER A 56 -16.60 16.06 1.94
N ASP A 57 -15.98 15.50 2.98
CA ASP A 57 -16.24 15.87 4.37
C ASP A 57 -15.22 16.91 4.85
N PHE A 58 -15.70 17.99 5.47
CA PHE A 58 -14.83 19.04 6.01
C PHE A 58 -14.33 18.71 7.42
N GLU A 59 -14.99 17.77 8.11
CA GLU A 59 -14.60 17.29 9.44
C GLU A 59 -13.94 15.91 9.35
N VAL A 60 -12.62 15.87 9.54
CA VAL A 60 -11.88 14.61 9.70
C VAL A 60 -12.13 14.08 11.09
N ASN A 61 -12.70 12.88 11.17
CA ASN A 61 -12.94 12.22 12.45
C ASN A 61 -11.80 11.27 12.82
N LEU A 62 -11.70 10.97 14.12
CA LEU A 62 -10.76 10.00 14.65
C LEU A 62 -10.92 8.61 14.00
N GLU A 63 -12.12 8.27 13.55
CA GLU A 63 -12.38 7.05 12.79
C GLU A 63 -11.69 7.04 11.42
N ASP A 64 -11.66 8.17 10.72
CA ASP A 64 -11.01 8.31 9.42
C ASP A 64 -9.50 8.16 9.56
N TYR A 65 -8.93 8.68 10.66
CA TYR A 65 -7.54 8.41 11.02
C TYR A 65 -7.28 6.92 11.26
N HIS A 66 -8.12 6.25 12.05
CA HIS A 66 -7.97 4.82 12.28
C HIS A 66 -8.08 4.00 11.00
N LYS A 67 -8.92 4.42 10.04
CA LYS A 67 -9.00 3.79 8.72
C LYS A 67 -7.74 4.01 7.90
N ALA A 68 -7.23 5.24 7.85
CA ALA A 68 -5.98 5.55 7.14
C ALA A 68 -4.80 4.74 7.69
N THR A 69 -4.66 4.67 9.01
CA THR A 69 -3.60 3.90 9.66
C THR A 69 -3.70 2.41 9.35
N ARG A 70 -4.91 1.83 9.40
CA ARG A 70 -5.10 0.42 9.03
C ARG A 70 -4.75 0.14 7.58
N LEU A 71 -5.11 1.05 6.67
CA LEU A 71 -4.74 0.93 5.25
C LEU A 71 -3.24 1.03 5.04
N TYR A 72 -2.55 1.88 5.82
CA TYR A 72 -1.10 1.97 5.80
C TYR A 72 -0.45 0.66 6.26
N GLU A 73 -0.87 0.14 7.41
CA GLU A 73 -0.34 -1.11 7.96
C GLU A 73 -0.52 -2.27 6.97
N GLN A 74 -1.69 -2.35 6.33
CA GLN A 74 -1.94 -3.32 5.27
C GLN A 74 -1.01 -3.12 4.06
N TRP A 75 -0.84 -1.88 3.60
CA TRP A 75 0.06 -1.57 2.49
C TRP A 75 1.52 -1.91 2.83
N GLU A 76 1.97 -1.62 4.05
CA GLU A 76 3.33 -1.90 4.51
C GLU A 76 3.61 -3.41 4.54
N ILE A 77 2.65 -4.22 4.98
CA ILE A 77 2.74 -5.68 4.95
C ILE A 77 2.88 -6.17 3.49
N LEU A 78 1.96 -5.75 2.61
CA LEU A 78 1.97 -6.14 1.18
C LEU A 78 3.28 -5.73 0.50
N PHE A 79 3.76 -4.52 0.82
CA PHE A 79 5.01 -3.98 0.28
C PHE A 79 6.22 -4.75 0.79
N ASN A 80 6.30 -5.05 2.09
CA ASN A 80 7.41 -5.80 2.66
C ASN A 80 7.44 -7.24 2.16
N GLU A 81 6.29 -7.90 2.08
CA GLU A 81 6.16 -9.23 1.49
C GLU A 81 6.54 -9.24 0.00
N SER A 82 6.20 -8.18 -0.75
CA SER A 82 6.66 -8.04 -2.14
C SER A 82 8.17 -7.87 -2.28
N LYS A 83 8.82 -7.17 -1.34
CA LYS A 83 10.29 -7.07 -1.28
C LYS A 83 10.92 -8.41 -0.93
N GLY A 84 10.36 -9.12 0.05
CA GLY A 84 10.80 -10.46 0.41
C GLY A 84 10.69 -11.45 -0.75
N TYR A 85 9.69 -11.30 -1.62
CA TYR A 85 9.63 -12.08 -2.86
C TYR A 85 10.73 -11.68 -3.85
N GLN A 86 11.07 -10.40 -3.97
CA GLN A 86 12.13 -9.92 -4.85
C GLN A 86 13.50 -10.50 -4.45
N GLU A 87 13.82 -10.53 -3.14
CA GLU A 87 15.05 -11.16 -2.62
C GLU A 87 15.09 -12.68 -2.85
N ASN A 88 13.94 -13.36 -2.73
CA ASN A 88 13.88 -14.81 -2.98
C ASN A 88 13.95 -15.18 -4.47
N VAL A 89 13.37 -14.38 -5.37
CA VAL A 89 13.47 -14.60 -6.82
C VAL A 89 14.91 -14.38 -7.33
N GLU A 90 15.58 -13.29 -6.93
CA GLU A 90 16.99 -13.06 -7.29
C GLU A 90 17.94 -14.13 -6.71
N SER A 91 17.61 -14.68 -5.53
CA SER A 91 18.36 -15.76 -4.90
C SER A 91 18.18 -17.11 -5.61
N LEU A 92 16.98 -17.40 -6.12
CA LEU A 92 16.70 -18.62 -6.89
C LEU A 92 17.38 -18.61 -8.26
N GLU A 93 17.44 -17.47 -8.93
CA GLU A 93 18.10 -17.36 -10.24
C GLU A 93 19.63 -17.50 -10.15
N ARG A 94 20.26 -17.14 -9.03
CA ARG A 94 21.70 -17.33 -8.81
C ARG A 94 22.12 -18.79 -8.57
N ASN A 95 21.21 -19.67 -8.14
CA ASN A 95 21.53 -21.06 -7.79
C ASN A 95 21.36 -22.06 -8.94
N ASN A 96 20.73 -21.65 -10.05
CA ASN A 96 20.55 -22.52 -11.23
C ASN A 96 21.72 -22.47 -12.23
N GLY A 97 22.82 -21.78 -11.89
CA GLY A 97 23.97 -21.57 -12.78
C GLY A 97 25.18 -22.51 -12.59
N SER A 98 25.20 -23.39 -11.57
CA SER A 98 26.37 -24.21 -11.28
C SER A 98 26.02 -25.58 -10.71
N ILE A 99 25.58 -26.51 -11.57
CA ILE A 99 25.83 -27.93 -11.33
C ILE A 99 26.71 -28.43 -12.48
N SER A 100 28.02 -28.20 -12.35
CA SER A 100 29.03 -28.94 -13.10
C SER A 100 29.30 -30.24 -12.35
N PHE A 101 28.63 -31.32 -12.74
CA PHE A 101 29.12 -32.67 -12.43
C PHE A 101 30.33 -32.96 -13.33
N SER A 102 31.53 -32.94 -12.75
CA SER A 102 32.69 -33.57 -13.36
C SER A 102 32.82 -34.99 -12.80
N TYR A 103 32.64 -35.96 -13.70
CA TYR A 103 32.89 -37.39 -13.52
C TYR A 103 34.35 -37.70 -13.18
#